data_AF-A0A9E4MM94-F1
#
_entry.id   AF-A0A9E4MM94-F1
#
_cell.length_a   1.000
_cell.length_b   1.000
_cell.length_c   1.000
_cell.angle_alpha   90.00
_cell.angle_beta   90.00
_cell.angle_gamma   90.00
#
_symmetry.space_group_name_H-M   'P 1'
#
loop_
_entity.id
_entity.type
_entity.pdbx_description
1 polymer ?
#
loop_
_entity_poly.entity_id
_entity_poly.type
_entity_poly.pdbx_seq_one_letter_code
_entity_poly.pdbx_strand_id
1 'polypeptide(L)'
;MSVDDADRAMAEEARALAPDERCPKCSHRKASASQEACARCGLAFALWDPASTPRLVPLDDRAEALWKDAVSAWDNPTAHDAFLKHCSMAGLLPAAGRRYREKLDAHPHDLVAAQMQKRVLAMATALLGAPTQKPSAPFTRSAGFWLILLSALFLGIIGALMFKR
;
A
#
# COMPACT_ATOMS: atom_id res chain seq x y z
N MET A 1 -43.68 7.21 -13.19
CA MET A 1 -42.46 6.57 -12.67
C MET A 1 -41.70 6.07 -13.87
N SER A 2 -40.59 6.74 -14.20
CA SER A 2 -39.73 6.35 -15.32
C SER A 2 -38.99 5.05 -14.97
N VAL A 3 -38.63 4.26 -15.98
CA VAL A 3 -37.71 3.11 -15.81
C VAL A 3 -36.37 3.58 -15.21
N ASP A 4 -35.96 4.82 -15.51
CA ASP A 4 -34.76 5.44 -14.93
C ASP A 4 -34.86 5.70 -13.42
N ASP A 5 -36.06 5.95 -12.90
CA ASP A 5 -36.28 6.16 -11.45
C ASP A 5 -36.16 4.84 -10.68
N ALA A 6 -36.59 3.74 -11.30
CA ALA A 6 -36.46 2.41 -10.73
C ALA A 6 -34.99 1.94 -10.72
N ASP A 7 -34.24 2.18 -11.80
CA ASP A 7 -32.81 1.85 -11.86
C ASP A 7 -31.99 2.68 -10.86
N ARG A 8 -32.34 3.96 -10.67
CA ARG A 8 -31.67 4.83 -9.68
C ARG A 8 -32.01 4.41 -8.26
N ALA A 9 -33.26 4.05 -7.97
CA ALA A 9 -33.68 3.52 -6.68
C ALA A 9 -33.01 2.19 -6.36
N MET A 10 -32.88 1.27 -7.33
CA MET A 10 -32.18 0.00 -7.14
C MET A 10 -30.68 0.18 -6.90
N ALA A 11 -30.04 1.15 -7.56
CA ALA A 11 -28.63 1.50 -7.31
C ALA A 11 -28.42 2.15 -5.93
N GLU A 12 -29.40 2.92 -5.45
CA GLU A 12 -29.37 3.57 -4.14
C GLU A 12 -29.65 2.57 -3.00
N GLU A 13 -30.57 1.62 -3.20
CA GLU A 13 -30.90 0.55 -2.27
C GLU A 13 -29.78 -0.50 -2.18
N ALA A 14 -29.09 -0.80 -3.29
CA ALA A 14 -27.84 -1.58 -3.27
C ALA A 14 -26.71 -0.91 -2.46
N ARG A 15 -26.78 0.42 -2.31
CA ARG A 15 -25.82 1.21 -1.53
C ARG A 15 -26.19 1.26 -0.04
N ALA A 16 -27.45 0.99 0.31
CA ALA A 16 -28.02 1.06 1.65
C ALA A 16 -28.14 -0.31 2.37
N LEU A 17 -27.43 -1.34 1.91
CA LEU A 17 -27.41 -2.63 2.60
C LEU A 17 -26.91 -2.52 4.03
N ALA A 18 -27.52 -3.31 4.91
CA ALA A 18 -27.18 -3.32 6.31
C ALA A 18 -25.72 -3.84 6.50
N PRO A 19 -24.96 -3.30 7.47
CA PRO A 19 -23.54 -3.63 7.64
C PRO A 19 -23.26 -5.12 7.91
N ASP A 20 -24.26 -5.89 8.33
CA ASP A 20 -24.21 -7.34 8.52
C ASP A 20 -24.26 -8.13 7.20
N GLU A 21 -24.62 -7.53 6.07
CA GLU A 21 -24.67 -8.18 4.75
C GLU A 21 -23.34 -8.10 3.98
N ARG A 22 -22.33 -7.42 4.55
CA ARG A 22 -20.98 -7.31 3.95
C ARG A 22 -19.94 -7.98 4.83
N CYS A 23 -18.92 -8.55 4.20
CA CYS A 23 -17.77 -9.09 4.91
C CYS A 23 -16.96 -7.95 5.56
N PRO A 24 -16.68 -7.98 6.87
CA PRO A 24 -15.99 -6.88 7.55
C PRO A 24 -14.53 -6.72 7.14
N LYS A 25 -13.91 -7.78 6.57
CA LYS A 25 -12.50 -7.76 6.14
C LYS A 25 -12.31 -7.24 4.71
N CYS A 26 -13.19 -7.61 3.78
CA CYS A 26 -13.01 -7.32 2.35
C CYS A 26 -14.21 -6.63 1.68
N SER A 27 -15.23 -6.26 2.46
CA SER A 27 -16.47 -5.59 2.03
C SER A 27 -17.28 -6.29 0.93
N HIS A 28 -16.92 -7.52 0.56
CA HIS A 28 -17.68 -8.35 -0.37
C HIS A 28 -19.06 -8.67 0.22
N ARG A 29 -20.10 -8.60 -0.63
CA ARG A 29 -21.47 -8.94 -0.25
C ARG A 29 -21.56 -10.41 0.14
N LYS A 30 -22.27 -10.72 1.21
CA LYS A 30 -22.62 -12.10 1.57
C LYS A 30 -23.69 -12.61 0.60
N ALA A 31 -23.57 -13.86 0.17
CA ALA A 31 -24.56 -14.51 -0.69
C ALA A 31 -25.85 -14.81 0.07
N SER A 32 -25.75 -15.09 1.37
CA SER A 32 -26.88 -15.31 2.27
C SER A 32 -26.50 -14.93 3.72
N ALA A 33 -27.51 -14.74 4.57
CA ALA A 33 -27.31 -14.52 6.01
C ALA A 33 -26.71 -15.75 6.72
N SER A 34 -26.96 -16.96 6.21
CA SER A 34 -26.45 -18.24 6.75
C SER A 34 -25.04 -18.59 6.30
N GLN A 35 -24.41 -17.76 5.45
CA GLN A 35 -23.06 -18.02 4.96
C GLN A 35 -22.06 -17.96 6.13
N GLU A 36 -21.35 -19.07 6.39
CA GLU A 36 -20.41 -19.19 7.52
C GLU A 36 -19.04 -18.55 7.25
N ALA A 37 -18.63 -18.48 5.97
CA ALA A 37 -17.37 -17.90 5.56
C ALA A 37 -17.47 -17.11 4.26
N CYS A 38 -16.73 -16.01 4.16
CA CYS A 38 -16.71 -15.16 2.98
C CYS A 38 -16.13 -15.91 1.76
N ALA A 39 -16.93 -16.05 0.71
CA ALA A 39 -16.53 -16.73 -0.54
C ALA A 39 -15.35 -16.07 -1.27
N ARG A 40 -15.07 -14.80 -0.97
CA ARG A 40 -13.99 -14.03 -1.62
C ARG A 40 -12.65 -14.11 -0.88
N CYS A 41 -12.66 -13.90 0.43
CA CYS A 41 -11.43 -13.80 1.22
C CYS A 41 -11.23 -14.94 2.21
N GLY A 42 -12.16 -15.90 2.27
CA GLY A 42 -12.09 -17.05 3.17
C GLY A 42 -12.25 -16.71 4.65
N LEU A 43 -12.75 -15.52 4.99
CA LEU A 43 -12.96 -15.14 6.40
C LEU A 43 -14.10 -15.98 6.98
N ALA A 44 -13.81 -16.85 7.96
CA ALA A 44 -14.82 -17.50 8.78
C ALA A 44 -15.45 -16.50 9.76
N PHE A 45 -16.75 -16.24 9.65
CA PHE A 45 -17.42 -15.22 10.45
C PHE A 45 -17.52 -15.61 11.93
N ALA A 46 -17.63 -16.91 12.23
CA ALA A 46 -17.65 -17.42 13.60
C ALA A 46 -16.34 -17.16 14.38
N LEU A 47 -15.22 -16.99 13.66
CA LEU A 47 -13.90 -16.72 14.24
C LEU A 47 -13.51 -15.25 14.15
N TRP A 48 -14.38 -14.39 13.62
CA TRP A 48 -14.09 -12.98 13.47
C TRP A 48 -14.24 -12.25 14.81
N ASP A 49 -13.15 -11.63 15.25
CA ASP A 49 -13.14 -10.74 16.40
C ASP A 49 -12.75 -9.31 15.96
N PRO A 50 -13.65 -8.32 16.11
CA PRO A 50 -13.35 -6.94 15.76
C PRO A 50 -12.28 -6.31 16.67
N ALA A 51 -12.07 -6.81 17.90
CA ALA A 51 -11.10 -6.25 18.83
C ALA A 51 -9.65 -6.58 18.45
N SER A 52 -9.41 -7.78 17.92
CA SER A 52 -8.08 -8.21 17.43
C SER A 52 -7.78 -7.79 15.99
N THR A 53 -8.72 -7.18 15.29
CA THR A 53 -8.56 -6.79 13.89
C THR A 53 -7.83 -5.44 13.76
N PRO A 54 -6.72 -5.34 13.01
CA PRO A 54 -6.09 -4.08 12.70
C PRO A 54 -7.08 -3.15 11.99
N ARG A 55 -7.29 -1.95 12.55
CA ARG A 55 -8.16 -0.95 11.91
C ARG A 55 -7.57 -0.57 10.55
N LEU A 56 -8.39 -0.64 9.51
CA LEU A 56 -8.03 -0.15 8.19
C LEU A 56 -7.71 1.34 8.28
N VAL A 57 -6.46 1.69 7.98
CA VAL A 57 -6.03 3.08 7.86
C VAL A 57 -6.63 3.63 6.56
N PRO A 58 -7.41 4.72 6.61
CA PRO A 58 -7.94 5.35 5.41
C PRO A 58 -6.81 5.96 4.55
N LEU A 59 -7.12 6.28 3.30
CA LEU A 59 -6.21 7.08 2.48
C LEU A 59 -6.04 8.47 3.09
N ASP A 60 -4.81 8.99 3.04
CA ASP A 60 -4.55 10.40 3.36
C ASP A 60 -4.99 11.32 2.20
N ASP A 61 -5.04 12.63 2.44
CA ASP A 61 -5.54 13.61 1.45
C ASP A 61 -4.75 13.57 0.14
N ARG A 62 -3.44 13.31 0.21
CA ARG A 62 -2.57 13.21 -0.96
C ARG A 62 -2.87 11.95 -1.77
N ALA A 63 -3.06 10.82 -1.09
CA ALA A 63 -3.44 9.57 -1.71
C ALA A 63 -4.83 9.67 -2.36
N GLU A 64 -5.78 10.37 -1.72
CA GLU A 64 -7.10 10.64 -2.30
C GLU A 64 -7.02 11.52 -3.56
N ALA A 65 -6.16 12.55 -3.58
CA ALA A 65 -5.92 13.35 -4.78
C ALA A 65 -5.33 12.50 -5.92
N LEU A 66 -4.28 11.73 -5.65
CA LEU A 66 -3.65 10.84 -6.64
C LEU A 66 -4.62 9.75 -7.13
N TRP A 67 -5.50 9.26 -6.26
CA TRP A 67 -6.55 8.33 -6.65
C TRP A 67 -7.55 8.97 -7.61
N LYS A 68 -7.98 10.21 -7.35
CA LYS A 68 -8.86 10.96 -8.28
C LYS A 68 -8.18 11.15 -9.63
N ASP A 69 -6.91 11.50 -9.65
CA ASP A 69 -6.13 11.64 -10.89
C ASP A 69 -6.07 10.31 -11.66
N ALA A 70 -5.75 9.21 -10.96
CA ALA A 70 -5.73 7.87 -11.55
C ALA A 70 -7.10 7.45 -12.09
N VAL A 71 -8.20 7.79 -11.43
CA VAL A 71 -9.56 7.53 -11.92
C VAL A 71 -9.89 8.39 -13.14
N SER A 72 -9.45 9.64 -13.17
CA SER A 72 -9.68 10.55 -14.31
C SER A 72 -8.89 10.14 -15.56
N ALA A 73 -7.72 9.51 -15.36
CA ALA A 73 -6.84 9.03 -16.41
C ALA A 73 -6.60 7.52 -16.26
N TRP A 74 -7.68 6.74 -16.28
CA TRP A 74 -7.66 5.31 -15.97
C TRP A 74 -6.71 4.49 -16.85
N ASP A 75 -6.60 4.82 -18.13
CA ASP A 75 -5.69 4.11 -19.04
C ASP A 75 -4.25 4.64 -18.97
N ASN A 76 -3.97 5.62 -18.10
CA ASN A 76 -2.64 6.19 -17.92
C ASN A 76 -1.86 5.47 -16.79
N PRO A 77 -0.90 4.60 -17.11
CA PRO A 77 -0.15 3.86 -16.09
C PRO A 77 0.65 4.78 -15.16
N THR A 78 1.06 5.96 -15.60
CA THR A 78 1.83 6.90 -14.77
C THR A 78 1.01 7.46 -13.61
N ALA A 79 -0.30 7.68 -13.80
CA ALA A 79 -1.17 8.15 -12.74
C ALA A 79 -1.35 7.09 -11.64
N HIS A 80 -1.52 5.82 -12.04
CA HIS A 80 -1.55 4.69 -11.12
C HIS A 80 -0.23 4.51 -10.37
N ASP A 81 0.91 4.67 -11.05
CA ASP A 81 2.23 4.55 -10.45
C ASP A 81 2.49 5.62 -9.39
N ALA A 82 2.07 6.87 -9.65
CA ALA A 82 2.17 7.94 -8.68
C ALA A 82 1.36 7.63 -7.41
N PHE A 83 0.12 7.17 -7.58
CA PHE A 83 -0.74 6.74 -6.47
C PHE A 83 -0.13 5.57 -5.68
N LEU A 84 0.26 4.48 -6.34
CA LEU A 84 0.81 3.30 -5.68
C LEU A 84 2.13 3.58 -4.98
N LYS A 85 3.00 4.41 -5.57
CA LYS A 85 4.25 4.83 -4.95
C LYS A 85 4.00 5.57 -3.64
N HIS A 86 3.08 6.54 -3.64
CA HIS A 86 2.72 7.27 -2.43
C HIS A 86 2.15 6.32 -1.37
N CYS A 87 1.19 5.47 -1.73
CA CYS A 87 0.61 4.50 -0.80
C CYS A 87 1.64 3.51 -0.25
N SER A 88 2.63 3.11 -1.03
CA SER A 88 3.72 2.26 -0.55
C SER A 88 4.58 2.96 0.49
N MET A 89 4.94 4.23 0.25
CA MET A 89 5.77 5.00 1.18
C MET A 89 5.03 5.36 2.47
N ALA A 90 3.72 5.60 2.39
CA ALA A 90 2.87 5.96 3.52
C ALA A 90 2.27 4.75 4.28
N GLY A 91 2.56 3.52 3.85
CA GLY A 91 1.98 2.31 4.48
C GLY A 91 0.48 2.11 4.20
N LEU A 92 -0.04 2.72 3.13
CA LEU A 92 -1.45 2.74 2.74
C LEU A 92 -1.80 1.73 1.63
N LEU A 93 -0.91 0.80 1.29
CA LEU A 93 -1.17 -0.24 0.29
C LEU A 93 -2.45 -1.07 0.55
N PRO A 94 -2.82 -1.41 1.80
CA PRO A 94 -4.11 -2.08 2.05
C PRO A 94 -5.32 -1.26 1.59
N ALA A 95 -5.30 0.06 1.81
CA ALA A 95 -6.36 0.97 1.37
C ALA A 95 -6.36 1.14 -0.16
N ALA A 96 -5.20 1.25 -0.79
CA ALA A 96 -5.07 1.26 -2.25
C ALA A 96 -5.62 -0.03 -2.88
N GLY A 97 -5.28 -1.18 -2.31
CA GLY A 97 -5.77 -2.49 -2.77
C GLY A 97 -7.29 -2.62 -2.68
N ARG A 98 -7.93 -1.97 -1.70
CA ARG A 98 -9.40 -1.89 -1.61
C ARG A 98 -10.00 -1.09 -2.76
N ARG A 99 -9.43 0.05 -3.15
CA ARG A 99 -9.94 0.88 -4.25
C ARG A 99 -10.00 0.12 -5.59
N TYR A 100 -8.92 -0.58 -5.96
CA TYR A 100 -8.91 -1.41 -7.18
C TYR A 100 -9.84 -2.61 -7.08
N ARG A 101 -10.01 -3.16 -5.88
CA ARG A 101 -10.95 -4.26 -5.62
C ARG A 101 -12.41 -3.82 -5.80
N GLU A 102 -12.76 -2.63 -5.31
CA GLU A 102 -14.07 -2.00 -5.52
C GLU A 102 -14.32 -1.75 -7.01
N LYS A 103 -13.29 -1.34 -7.78
CA LYS A 103 -13.39 -1.22 -9.24
C LYS A 103 -13.67 -2.56 -9.93
N LEU A 104 -12.99 -3.64 -9.53
CA LEU A 104 -13.25 -4.99 -10.04
C LEU A 104 -14.63 -5.52 -9.63
N ASP A 105 -15.15 -5.14 -8.46
CA ASP A 105 -16.50 -5.51 -8.06
C ASP A 105 -17.56 -4.86 -8.94
N ALA A 106 -17.32 -3.61 -9.36
CA ALA A 106 -18.18 -2.91 -10.31
C ALA A 106 -17.97 -3.38 -11.76
N HIS A 107 -16.73 -3.69 -12.14
CA HIS A 107 -16.32 -4.07 -13.50
C HIS A 107 -15.35 -5.26 -13.46
N PRO A 108 -15.85 -6.51 -13.39
CA PRO A 108 -15.02 -7.71 -13.22
C PRO A 108 -13.97 -7.95 -14.30
N HIS A 109 -14.16 -7.38 -15.49
CA HIS A 109 -13.28 -7.53 -16.65
C HIS A 109 -12.34 -6.33 -16.87
N ASP A 110 -12.26 -5.40 -15.91
CA ASP A 110 -11.34 -4.27 -15.97
C ASP A 110 -9.87 -4.74 -15.85
N LEU A 111 -9.17 -4.71 -16.98
CA LEU A 111 -7.79 -5.17 -17.09
C LEU A 111 -6.83 -4.30 -16.27
N VAL A 112 -7.06 -2.99 -16.22
CA VAL A 112 -6.23 -2.04 -15.45
C VAL A 112 -6.41 -2.32 -13.96
N ALA A 113 -7.65 -2.47 -13.49
CA ALA A 113 -7.93 -2.78 -12.10
C ALA A 113 -7.28 -4.11 -11.67
N ALA A 114 -7.39 -5.14 -12.52
CA ALA A 114 -6.77 -6.44 -12.28
C ALA A 114 -5.24 -6.36 -12.23
N GLN A 115 -4.63 -5.62 -13.16
CA GLN A 115 -3.19 -5.42 -13.20
C GLN A 115 -2.70 -4.65 -11.96
N MET A 116 -3.36 -3.55 -11.60
CA MET A 116 -2.99 -2.76 -10.42
C MET A 116 -3.21 -3.52 -9.13
N GLN A 117 -4.25 -4.35 -9.02
CA GLN A 117 -4.44 -5.20 -7.85
C GLN A 117 -3.28 -6.20 -7.66
N LYS A 118 -2.81 -6.83 -8.75
CA LYS A 118 -1.62 -7.70 -8.71
C LYS A 118 -0.38 -6.92 -8.28
N ARG A 119 -0.24 -5.67 -8.75
CA ARG A 119 0.90 -4.80 -8.42
C ARG A 119 0.90 -4.39 -6.94
N VAL A 120 -0.26 -4.03 -6.38
CA VAL A 120 -0.42 -3.78 -4.94
C VAL A 120 0.00 -5.00 -4.13
N LEU A 121 -0.44 -6.20 -4.52
CA LEU A 121 -0.07 -7.44 -3.84
C LEU A 121 1.44 -7.67 -3.90
N ALA A 122 2.06 -7.52 -5.08
CA ALA A 122 3.50 -7.67 -5.24
C ALA A 122 4.28 -6.69 -4.35
N MET A 123 3.87 -5.42 -4.29
CA MET A 123 4.49 -4.42 -3.41
C MET A 123 4.32 -4.76 -1.93
N ALA A 124 3.12 -5.19 -1.52
CA ALA A 124 2.85 -5.58 -0.13
C ALA A 124 3.67 -6.82 0.28
N THR A 125 3.79 -7.82 -0.60
CA THR A 125 4.62 -9.01 -0.35
C THR A 125 6.11 -8.66 -0.28
N ALA A 126 6.60 -7.76 -1.13
CA ALA A 126 7.98 -7.31 -1.10
C ALA A 126 8.37 -6.66 0.25
N LEU A 127 7.44 -5.96 0.89
CA LEU A 127 7.66 -5.38 2.23
C LEU A 127 7.84 -6.43 3.33
N LEU A 128 7.26 -7.63 3.17
CA LEU A 128 7.43 -8.73 4.13
C LEU A 128 8.78 -9.44 3.98
N GLY A 129 9.32 -9.48 2.77
CA GLY A 129 10.57 -10.18 2.45
C GLY A 129 11.82 -9.30 2.45
N ALA A 130 11.68 -7.98 2.54
CA ALA A 130 12.83 -7.08 2.54
C ALA A 130 13.63 -7.25 3.83
N PRO A 131 14.90 -7.70 3.79
CA PRO A 131 15.77 -7.59 4.96
C PRO A 131 15.84 -6.11 5.29
N THR A 132 15.66 -5.76 6.57
CA THR A 132 15.83 -4.39 7.04
C THR A 132 17.27 -3.97 6.74
N GLN A 133 17.47 -3.31 5.60
CA GLN A 133 18.76 -2.74 5.27
C GLN A 133 18.99 -1.61 6.26
N LYS A 134 19.73 -1.94 7.32
CA LYS A 134 20.27 -0.96 8.25
C LYS A 134 21.01 0.05 7.35
N PRO A 135 20.59 1.33 7.30
CA PRO A 135 21.25 2.30 6.43
C PRO A 135 22.74 2.25 6.74
N SER A 136 23.56 2.03 5.72
CA SER A 136 25.01 2.05 5.90
C SER A 136 25.34 3.40 6.53
N ALA A 137 25.86 3.38 7.75
CA ALA A 137 26.31 4.61 8.39
C ALA A 137 27.28 5.29 7.43
N PRO A 138 27.20 6.63 7.26
CA PRO A 138 28.09 7.33 6.34
C PRO A 138 29.54 6.96 6.66
N PHE A 139 30.30 6.56 5.63
CA PHE A 139 31.66 6.01 5.74
C PHE A 139 32.62 6.89 6.56
N THR A 140 32.32 8.20 6.64
CA THR A 140 33.03 9.24 7.41
C THR A 140 32.92 9.08 8.94
N ARG A 141 32.01 8.23 9.44
CA ARG A 141 31.91 7.87 10.88
C ARG A 141 32.58 6.54 11.25
N SER A 142 33.24 5.86 10.31
CA SER A 142 33.97 4.64 10.65
C SER A 142 35.28 4.98 11.38
N ALA A 143 35.56 4.29 12.50
CA ALA A 143 36.79 4.46 13.26
C ALA A 143 38.05 4.22 12.40
N GLY A 144 37.95 3.35 11.39
CA GLY A 144 39.02 3.07 10.44
C GLY A 144 39.40 4.27 9.56
N PHE A 145 38.43 5.08 9.13
CA PHE A 145 38.71 6.30 8.35
C PHE A 145 39.56 7.30 9.15
N TRP A 146 39.22 7.51 10.43
CA TRP A 146 40.00 8.39 11.31
C TRP A 146 41.40 7.85 11.61
N LEU A 147 41.56 6.53 11.73
CA LEU A 147 42.85 5.91 11.98
C LEU A 147 43.80 6.10 10.78
N ILE A 148 43.29 5.96 9.55
CA ILE A 148 44.06 6.20 8.32
C ILE A 148 44.41 7.70 8.16
N LEU A 149 43.46 8.59 8.44
CA LEU A 149 43.70 10.03 8.34
C LEU A 149 44.77 10.50 9.33
N LEU A 150 44.68 10.05 10.59
CA LEU A 150 45.63 10.40 11.64
C LEU A 150 47.01 9.80 11.38
N SER A 151 47.09 8.56 10.88
CA SER A 151 48.39 7.94 10.56
C SER A 151 49.09 8.64 9.40
N ALA A 152 48.35 9.01 8.34
CA ALA A 152 48.90 9.77 7.22
C ALA A 152 49.40 11.16 7.66
N LEU A 153 48.65 11.86 8.51
CA LEU A 153 49.06 13.14 9.08
C LEU A 153 50.35 13.01 9.91
N PHE A 154 50.41 11.97 10.76
CA PHE A 154 51.55 11.72 11.63
C PHE A 154 52.82 11.38 10.84
N LEU A 155 52.70 10.53 9.82
CA LEU A 155 53.80 10.20 8.89
C LEU A 155 54.29 11.44 8.13
N GLY A 156 53.37 12.31 7.68
CA GLY A 156 53.72 13.57 7.03
C GLY A 156 54.54 14.50 7.93
N ILE A 157 54.16 14.61 9.20
CA ILE A 157 54.89 15.43 10.20
C ILE A 157 56.29 14.84 10.46
N ILE A 158 56.40 13.53 10.66
CA ILE A 158 57.69 12.86 10.85
C ILE A 158 58.60 13.06 9.63
N GLY A 159 58.06 12.85 8.42
CA GLY A 159 58.79 13.07 7.18
C GLY A 159 59.29 14.51 7.03
N ALA A 160 58.43 15.50 7.32
CA ALA A 160 58.80 16.91 7.26
C ALA A 160 59.90 17.27 8.29
N LEU A 161 59.87 16.70 9.49
CA LEU A 161 60.90 16.91 10.50
C LEU A 161 62.24 16.25 10.14
N MET A 162 62.21 15.09 9.49
CA MET A 162 63.42 14.39 9.03
C MET A 162 64.08 15.09 7.82
N PHE A 163 63.31 15.71 6.94
CA PHE A 163 63.83 16.43 5.77
C PHE A 163 64.28 17.87 6.06
N LYS A 164 63.84 18.46 7.17
CA LYS A 164 64.19 19.86 7.55
C LYS A 164 65.46 19.96 8.41
N ARG A 165 66.19 18.86 8.58
CA ARG A 165 67.41 18.76 9.40
C ARG A 165 68.61 18.42 8.53
#